data_AF-A0A0T9LS54-F1
#
_entry.id   AF-A0A0T9LS54-F1
#
_cell.length_a   1.000
_cell.length_b   1.000
_cell.length_c   1.000
_cell.angle_alpha   90.00
_cell.angle_beta   90.00
_cell.angle_gamma   90.00
#
_symmetry.space_group_name_H-M   'P 1'
#
loop_
_entity.id
_entity.type
_entity.pdbx_description
1 polymer ?
#
loop_
_entity_poly.entity_id
_entity_poly.type
_entity_poly.pdbx_seq_one_letter_code
_entity_poly.pdbx_strand_id
1 'polypeptide(L)'
;MKELNSFTVERLEEITELKALSFPPSHAESAALARIALAAKRAEPDYQYQSGVCTFDDIEWVWDDCDKGFYEQYDPTRRRIVYTTPQLNSPEIPDGWKLVPIEPTLAMLTLLGLTGSFESMLERYANMLDAAPERENG
;
A
#
# COMPACT_ATOMS: atom_id res chain seq x y z
N MET A 1 7.11 -3.64 1.86
CA MET A 1 8.37 -3.93 1.13
C MET A 1 9.61 -3.93 2.02
N LYS A 2 9.54 -3.53 3.31
CA LYS A 2 10.74 -3.42 4.16
C LYS A 2 11.40 -4.78 4.43
N GLU A 3 10.62 -5.86 4.59
CA GLU A 3 11.21 -7.21 4.75
C GLU A 3 11.68 -7.85 3.45
N LEU A 4 11.17 -7.43 2.28
CA LEU A 4 11.77 -7.87 1.03
C LEU A 4 13.11 -7.17 0.82
N ASN A 5 13.18 -5.87 1.16
CA ASN A 5 14.41 -5.08 1.09
C ASN A 5 15.51 -5.55 2.07
N SER A 6 15.16 -6.32 3.11
CA SER A 6 16.17 -6.92 3.99
C SER A 6 16.92 -8.11 3.36
N PHE A 7 16.45 -8.60 2.21
CA PHE A 7 17.15 -9.60 1.41
C PHE A 7 17.84 -8.95 0.21
N THR A 8 19.13 -9.22 0.04
CA THR A 8 19.79 -8.96 -1.24
C THR A 8 19.42 -10.06 -2.23
N VAL A 9 19.56 -9.78 -3.53
CA VAL A 9 19.28 -10.77 -4.59
C VAL A 9 20.21 -11.98 -4.42
N GLU A 10 21.49 -11.75 -4.14
CA GLU A 10 22.51 -12.78 -3.93
C GLU A 10 22.15 -13.67 -2.73
N ARG A 11 21.64 -13.08 -1.64
CA ARG A 11 21.23 -13.86 -0.47
C ARG A 11 20.02 -14.75 -0.77
N LEU A 12 19.07 -14.27 -1.57
CA LEU A 12 17.94 -15.09 -2.03
C LEU A 12 18.41 -16.24 -2.90
N GLU A 13 19.34 -15.99 -3.83
CA GLU A 13 19.93 -17.03 -4.67
C GLU A 13 20.63 -18.11 -3.83
N GLU A 14 21.45 -17.71 -2.85
CA GLU A 14 22.10 -18.65 -1.92
C GLU A 14 21.10 -19.53 -1.14
N ILE A 15 19.98 -18.95 -0.70
CA ILE A 15 18.93 -19.67 0.03
C ILE A 15 18.22 -20.68 -0.89
N THR A 16 18.09 -20.38 -2.19
CA THR A 16 17.46 -21.30 -3.16
C THR A 16 18.37 -22.42 -3.65
N GLU A 17 19.69 -22.22 -3.63
CA GLU A 17 20.66 -23.22 -4.06
C GLU A 17 20.97 -24.26 -2.97
N LEU A 18 21.67 -25.34 -3.35
CA LEU A 18 22.24 -26.33 -2.41
C LEU A 18 23.21 -25.71 -1.38
N LYS A 19 23.61 -24.45 -1.54
CA LYS A 19 24.37 -23.68 -0.55
C LYS A 19 23.61 -23.47 0.76
N ALA A 20 22.27 -23.53 0.74
CA ALA A 20 21.46 -23.50 1.95
C ALA A 20 21.73 -24.68 2.91
N LEU A 21 22.35 -25.77 2.45
CA LEU A 21 22.80 -26.86 3.33
C LEU A 21 24.03 -26.48 4.16
N SER A 22 24.88 -25.60 3.64
CA SER A 22 26.08 -25.10 4.33
C SER A 22 25.78 -23.83 5.13
N PHE A 23 24.90 -22.97 4.62
CA PHE A 23 24.49 -21.71 5.23
C PHE A 23 22.97 -21.57 5.20
N PRO A 24 22.24 -22.34 6.03
CA PRO A 24 20.79 -22.32 6.04
C PRO A 24 20.26 -20.93 6.40
N PRO A 25 19.07 -20.56 5.89
CA PRO A 25 18.40 -19.34 6.33
C PRO A 25 18.16 -19.42 7.83
N SER A 26 18.40 -18.31 8.52
CA SER A 26 18.04 -18.14 9.92
C SER A 26 16.52 -18.31 10.11
N HIS A 27 16.10 -18.52 11.37
CA HIS A 27 14.68 -18.58 11.68
C HIS A 27 13.95 -17.27 11.31
N ALA A 28 14.61 -16.13 11.50
CA ALA A 28 14.09 -14.82 11.12
C ALA A 28 13.92 -14.67 9.60
N GLU A 29 14.92 -15.08 8.82
CA GLU A 29 14.85 -15.09 7.35
C GLU A 29 13.72 -16.01 6.88
N SER A 30 13.63 -17.21 7.45
CA SER A 30 12.58 -18.18 7.11
C SER A 30 11.18 -17.63 7.42
N ALA A 31 11.00 -16.97 8.56
CA ALA A 31 9.73 -16.34 8.95
C ALA A 31 9.38 -15.14 8.06
N ALA A 32 10.37 -14.34 7.63
CA ALA A 32 10.16 -13.25 6.67
C ALA A 32 9.76 -13.78 5.29
N LEU A 33 10.47 -14.79 4.76
CA LEU A 33 10.12 -15.43 3.48
C LEU A 33 8.72 -16.06 3.50
N ALA A 34 8.34 -16.73 4.60
CA ALA A 34 7.00 -17.29 4.75
C ALA A 34 5.90 -16.20 4.72
N ARG A 35 6.16 -15.04 5.35
CA ARG A 35 5.24 -13.90 5.31
C ARG A 35 5.14 -13.27 3.93
N ILE A 36 6.27 -13.14 3.24
CA ILE A 36 6.31 -12.68 1.84
C ILE A 36 5.50 -13.61 0.94
N ALA A 37 5.74 -14.93 1.03
CA ALA A 37 5.02 -15.91 0.25
C ALA A 37 3.51 -15.92 0.56
N LEU A 38 3.13 -15.79 1.83
CA LEU A 38 1.73 -15.70 2.25
C LEU A 38 1.06 -14.42 1.70
N ALA A 39 1.75 -13.28 1.75
CA ALA A 39 1.25 -12.02 1.23
C ALA A 39 1.08 -12.08 -0.29
N ALA A 40 2.05 -12.65 -1.01
CA ALA A 40 1.94 -12.89 -2.46
C ALA A 40 0.78 -13.84 -2.82
N LYS A 41 0.50 -14.85 -2.01
CA LYS A 41 -0.65 -15.76 -2.20
C LYS A 41 -2.01 -15.11 -1.95
N ARG A 42 -2.04 -14.07 -1.11
CA ARG A 42 -3.25 -13.31 -0.77
C ARG A 42 -3.48 -12.09 -1.65
N ALA A 43 -2.50 -11.70 -2.46
CA ALA A 43 -2.64 -10.59 -3.38
C ALA A 43 -3.74 -10.90 -4.40
N GLU A 44 -4.75 -10.05 -4.42
CA GLU A 44 -5.82 -10.12 -5.41
C GLU A 44 -5.34 -9.48 -6.72
N PRO A 45 -5.70 -10.04 -7.89
CA PRO A 45 -5.37 -9.44 -9.17
C PRO A 45 -6.19 -8.17 -9.40
N ASP A 46 -5.53 -7.12 -9.86
CA ASP A 46 -6.19 -5.93 -10.39
C ASP A 46 -6.32 -6.11 -11.90
N TYR A 47 -7.56 -6.14 -12.36
CA TYR A 47 -7.86 -6.27 -13.78
C TYR A 47 -7.88 -4.89 -14.42
N GLN A 48 -7.17 -4.73 -15.54
CA GLN A 48 -7.09 -3.46 -16.24
C GLN A 48 -7.38 -3.61 -17.73
N TYR A 49 -7.92 -2.56 -18.32
CA TYR A 49 -8.15 -2.45 -19.76
C TYR A 49 -7.71 -1.08 -20.27
N GLN A 50 -7.48 -0.98 -21.58
CA GLN A 50 -7.14 0.27 -22.23
C GLN A 50 -8.40 0.98 -22.72
N SER A 51 -8.63 2.20 -22.23
CA SER A 51 -9.66 3.09 -22.76
C SER A 51 -9.02 4.24 -23.53
N GLY A 52 -9.72 4.70 -24.57
CA GLY A 52 -9.29 5.84 -25.37
C GLY A 52 -10.02 7.10 -24.89
N VAL A 53 -9.27 8.09 -24.42
CA VAL A 53 -9.78 9.42 -24.10
C VAL A 53 -9.60 10.30 -25.33
N CYS A 54 -10.71 10.68 -25.96
CA CYS A 54 -10.69 11.59 -27.10
C CYS A 54 -10.30 13.00 -26.63
N THR A 55 -9.14 13.48 -27.07
CA THR A 55 -8.76 14.88 -27.00
C THR A 55 -9.18 15.60 -28.29
N PHE A 56 -8.96 16.91 -28.38
CA PHE A 56 -9.39 17.72 -29.53
C PHE A 56 -8.79 17.22 -30.86
N ASP A 57 -7.58 16.65 -30.85
CA ASP A 57 -6.86 16.23 -32.06
C ASP A 57 -6.33 14.77 -32.03
N ASP A 58 -6.44 14.04 -30.92
CA ASP A 58 -5.89 12.68 -30.78
C ASP A 58 -6.65 11.82 -29.75
N ILE A 59 -6.36 10.52 -29.72
CA ILE A 59 -6.86 9.60 -28.70
C ILE A 59 -5.71 9.25 -27.75
N GLU A 60 -5.80 9.70 -26.50
CA GLU A 60 -4.89 9.27 -25.44
C GLU A 60 -5.36 7.93 -24.88
N TRP A 61 -4.50 6.92 -24.91
CA TRP A 61 -4.81 5.60 -24.37
C TRP A 61 -4.38 5.50 -22.91
N VAL A 62 -5.34 5.30 -22.02
CA VAL A 62 -5.12 5.15 -20.57
C VAL A 62 -5.48 3.75 -20.10
N TRP A 63 -4.88 3.32 -18.98
CA TRP A 63 -5.22 2.07 -18.32
C TRP A 63 -6.20 2.34 -17.20
N ASP A 64 -7.37 1.71 -17.26
CA ASP A 64 -8.41 1.79 -16.24
C ASP A 64 -8.61 0.45 -15.55
N ASP A 65 -8.90 0.49 -14.26
CA ASP A 65 -9.26 -0.69 -13.47
C ASP A 65 -10.68 -1.15 -13.82
N CYS A 66 -10.89 -2.46 -13.81
CA CYS A 66 -12.20 -3.08 -14.04
C CYS A 66 -12.38 -4.34 -13.20
N ASP A 67 -13.61 -4.86 -13.17
CA ASP A 67 -13.88 -6.16 -12.57
C ASP A 67 -13.51 -7.30 -13.52
N LYS A 68 -13.34 -8.50 -12.96
CA LYS A 68 -12.98 -9.71 -13.72
C LYS A 68 -13.97 -10.03 -14.85
N GLY A 69 -15.27 -9.82 -14.63
CA GLY A 69 -16.31 -10.12 -15.61
C GLY A 69 -16.22 -9.20 -16.83
N PHE A 70 -15.95 -7.92 -16.60
CA PHE A 70 -15.67 -6.97 -17.68
C PHE A 70 -14.35 -7.30 -18.39
N TYR A 71 -13.30 -7.58 -17.63
CA TYR A 71 -11.98 -7.95 -18.15
C TYR A 71 -12.03 -9.12 -19.14
N GLU A 72 -12.76 -10.19 -18.80
CA GLU A 72 -12.86 -11.41 -19.63
C GLU A 72 -13.52 -11.17 -20.99
N GLN A 73 -14.39 -10.17 -21.10
CA GLN A 73 -15.10 -9.82 -22.33
C GLN A 73 -14.32 -8.87 -23.24
N TYR A 74 -13.32 -8.17 -22.71
CA TYR A 74 -12.54 -7.16 -23.44
C TYR A 74 -11.48 -7.78 -24.35
N ASP A 75 -11.03 -7.02 -25.35
CA ASP A 75 -10.02 -7.47 -26.31
C ASP A 75 -8.72 -7.91 -25.58
N PRO A 76 -8.20 -9.13 -25.82
CA PRO A 76 -7.01 -9.64 -25.14
C PRO A 76 -5.75 -8.81 -25.33
N THR A 77 -5.63 -8.05 -26.43
CA THR A 77 -4.49 -7.19 -26.73
C THR A 77 -4.53 -5.86 -25.97
N ARG A 78 -5.69 -5.52 -25.39
CA ARG A 78 -5.95 -4.25 -24.71
C ARG A 78 -6.34 -4.43 -23.25
N ARG A 79 -6.00 -5.58 -22.67
CA ARG A 79 -6.24 -5.89 -21.26
C ARG A 79 -4.99 -6.47 -20.62
N ARG A 80 -4.81 -6.25 -19.33
CA ARG A 80 -3.73 -6.84 -18.54
C ARG A 80 -4.19 -7.13 -17.11
N ILE A 81 -3.53 -8.09 -16.48
CA ILE A 81 -3.63 -8.32 -15.04
C ILE A 81 -2.38 -7.72 -14.44
N VAL A 82 -2.56 -6.82 -13.48
CA VAL A 82 -1.49 -6.34 -12.61
C VAL A 82 -1.73 -6.86 -11.21
N TYR A 83 -0.66 -6.95 -10.43
CA TYR A 83 -0.75 -7.27 -9.01
C TYR A 83 -0.18 -6.09 -8.26
N THR A 84 -0.93 -5.55 -7.30
CA THR A 84 -0.32 -4.69 -6.30
C THR A 84 0.84 -5.43 -5.64
N THR A 85 1.96 -4.74 -5.47
CA THR A 85 3.07 -5.30 -4.70
C THR A 85 2.55 -5.62 -3.30
N PRO A 86 2.81 -6.83 -2.76
CA PRO A 86 2.29 -7.20 -1.45
C PRO A 86 2.66 -6.12 -0.43
N GLN A 87 1.65 -5.48 0.18
CA GLN A 87 1.86 -4.49 1.21
C GLN A 87 2.42 -5.18 2.46
N LEU A 88 3.74 -5.33 2.47
CA LEU A 88 4.46 -6.06 3.50
C LEU A 88 4.55 -5.29 4.84
N ASN A 89 4.03 -4.07 4.89
CA ASN A 89 4.12 -3.20 6.04
C ASN A 89 2.71 -2.70 6.38
N SER A 90 2.32 -2.76 7.65
CA SER A 90 1.51 -1.66 8.21
C SER A 90 2.44 -0.45 8.36
N PRO A 91 1.99 0.79 8.17
CA PRO A 91 2.83 1.96 8.44
C PRO A 91 3.40 1.89 9.86
N GLU A 92 4.73 1.91 10.00
CA GLU A 92 5.40 1.94 11.31
C GLU A 92 5.10 3.28 11.99
N ILE A 93 4.23 3.27 12.98
CA ILE A 93 3.93 4.45 13.79
C ILE A 93 5.17 4.72 14.66
N PRO A 94 5.79 5.91 14.60
CA PRO A 94 6.97 6.19 15.41
C PRO A 94 6.67 6.03 16.91
N ASP A 95 7.69 5.68 17.70
CA ASP A 95 7.53 5.55 19.15
C ASP A 95 7.00 6.86 19.75
N GLY A 96 5.90 6.75 20.51
CA GLY A 96 5.19 7.90 21.10
C GLY A 96 4.09 8.50 20.24
N TRP A 97 3.87 8.01 19.02
CA TRP A 97 2.79 8.49 18.15
C TRP A 97 1.56 7.57 18.19
N LYS A 98 0.38 8.14 17.90
CA LYS A 98 -0.86 7.39 17.68
C LYS A 98 -1.52 7.89 16.40
N LEU A 99 -2.12 6.97 15.63
CA LEU A 99 -2.93 7.34 14.47
C LEU A 99 -4.25 7.93 14.93
N VAL A 100 -4.64 9.03 14.29
CA VAL A 100 -5.95 9.67 14.47
C VAL A 100 -6.65 9.77 13.11
N PRO A 101 -8.00 9.68 13.05
CA PRO A 101 -8.75 9.85 11.82
C PRO A 101 -8.58 11.24 11.19
N ILE A 102 -8.61 11.33 9.87
CA ILE A 102 -8.66 12.64 9.17
C ILE A 102 -10.03 13.29 9.42
N GLU A 103 -11.09 12.50 9.44
CA GLU A 103 -12.44 12.94 9.80
C GLU A 103 -12.77 12.53 11.24
N PRO A 104 -12.72 13.46 12.21
CA PRO A 104 -12.95 13.15 13.61
C PRO A 104 -14.46 13.06 13.92
N THR A 105 -14.80 12.27 14.93
CA THR A 105 -16.16 12.27 15.46
C THR A 105 -16.38 13.46 16.41
N LEU A 106 -17.63 13.89 16.60
CA LEU A 106 -17.97 14.95 17.55
C LEU A 106 -17.47 14.63 18.98
N ALA A 107 -17.53 13.36 19.39
CA ALA A 107 -17.03 12.92 20.69
C ALA A 107 -15.51 13.15 20.84
N MET A 108 -14.74 12.89 19.78
CA MET A 108 -13.29 13.15 19.77
C MET A 108 -12.97 14.63 19.85
N LEU A 109 -13.66 15.46 19.05
CA LEU A 109 -13.50 16.91 19.08
C LEU A 109 -13.80 17.49 20.46
N THR A 110 -14.86 16.99 21.09
CA THR A 110 -15.26 17.41 22.45
C THR A 110 -14.22 16.97 23.49
N LEU A 111 -13.67 15.75 23.38
CA LEU A 111 -12.63 15.25 24.28
C LEU A 111 -11.33 16.07 24.18
N LEU A 112 -11.01 16.58 22.98
CA LEU A 112 -9.91 17.51 22.75
C LEU A 112 -10.17 18.92 23.32
N GLY A 113 -11.36 19.16 23.89
CA GLY A 113 -11.75 20.45 24.45
C GLY A 113 -12.08 21.51 23.40
N LEU A 114 -12.31 21.11 22.15
CA LEU A 114 -12.77 22.02 21.12
C LEU A 114 -14.23 22.40 21.41
N THR A 115 -14.55 23.68 21.27
CA THR A 115 -15.86 24.25 21.58
C THR A 115 -16.32 25.17 20.46
N GLY A 116 -17.63 25.41 20.37
CA GLY A 116 -18.26 26.17 19.28
C GLY A 116 -19.10 25.28 18.38
N SER A 117 -19.36 25.74 17.15
CA SER A 117 -20.08 24.94 16.15
C SER A 117 -19.24 23.73 15.72
N PHE A 118 -19.90 22.67 15.24
CA PHE A 118 -19.22 21.47 14.74
C PHE A 118 -18.24 21.79 13.60
N GLU A 119 -18.63 22.68 12.69
CA GLU A 119 -17.78 23.18 11.60
C GLU A 119 -16.52 23.87 12.13
N SER A 120 -16.64 24.73 13.15
CA SER A 120 -15.48 25.39 13.75
C SER A 120 -14.55 24.40 14.47
N MET A 121 -15.10 23.34 15.07
CA MET A 121 -14.29 22.29 15.68
C MET A 121 -13.54 21.45 14.62
N LEU A 122 -14.19 21.14 13.48
CA LEU A 122 -13.56 20.46 12.36
C LEU A 122 -12.42 21.28 11.76
N GLU A 123 -12.64 22.58 11.55
CA GLU A 123 -11.62 23.48 11.02
C GLU A 123 -10.38 23.53 11.93
N ARG A 124 -10.58 23.64 13.25
CA ARG A 124 -9.47 23.63 14.22
C ARG A 124 -8.74 22.29 14.25
N TYR A 125 -9.47 21.19 14.10
CA TYR A 125 -8.87 19.87 14.02
C TYR A 125 -8.05 19.69 12.73
N ALA A 126 -8.56 20.14 11.59
CA ALA A 126 -7.82 20.15 10.33
C ALA A 126 -6.53 20.96 10.45
N ASN A 127 -6.60 22.18 10.98
CA ASN A 127 -5.41 23.01 11.23
C ASN A 127 -4.39 22.35 12.17
N MET A 128 -4.85 21.58 13.16
CA MET A 128 -3.96 20.81 14.04
C MET A 128 -3.27 19.67 13.28
N LEU A 129 -3.98 18.97 12.39
CA LEU A 129 -3.38 17.94 11.53
C LEU A 129 -2.37 18.53 10.55
N ASP A 130 -2.67 19.69 9.96
CA ASP A 130 -1.77 20.39 9.04
C ASP A 130 -0.49 20.89 9.73
N ALA A 131 -0.58 21.22 11.02
CA ALA A 131 0.56 21.61 11.84
C ALA A 131 1.37 20.40 12.37
N ALA A 132 0.93 19.16 12.13
CA ALA A 132 1.65 17.98 12.59
C ALA A 132 3.01 17.87 11.89
N PRO A 133 4.06 17.43 12.60
CA PRO A 133 5.38 17.23 11.99
C PRO A 133 5.29 16.21 10.85
N GLU A 134 5.90 16.53 9.70
CA GLU A 134 6.11 15.55 8.65
C GLU A 134 7.04 14.43 9.15
N ARG A 135 6.85 13.21 8.65
CA ARG A 135 7.81 12.13 8.90
C ARG A 135 9.19 12.57 8.38
N GLU A 136 10.16 12.74 9.28
CA GLU A 136 11.56 12.74 8.88
C GLU A 136 11.84 11.35 8.27
N ASN A 137 12.11 11.32 6.97
CA ASN A 137 12.53 10.12 6.27
C ASN A 137 13.95 9.78 6.75
N GLY A 138 14.04 9.00 7.83
CA GLY A 138 15.28 8.35 8.28
C GLY A 138 15.63 7.14 7.42
#